data_AF-A0A2V9ZE19-F1
#
_entry.id   AF-A0A2V9ZE19-F1
#
_cell.length_a   1.000
_cell.length_b   1.000
_cell.length_c   1.000
_cell.angle_alpha   90.00
_cell.angle_beta   90.00
_cell.angle_gamma   90.00
#
_symmetry.space_group_name_H-M   'P 1'
#
loop_
_entity.id
_entity.type
_entity.pdbx_description
1 polymer ?
#
loop_
_entity_poly.entity_id
_entity_poly.type
_entity_poly.pdbx_seq_one_letter_code
_entity_poly.pdbx_strand_id
1 'polypeptide(L)'
;ILDNPSVGNYEELGELYSEEKSYVRARECFDKAITARTNMPSPFYGRALCELQLGDYPAARADLERVLSFDPKYDYSRAPGLLAHAYAQLGEKEKAARLFEQVIEGSTLSETQYNYANLLKQQGKTREAREMAGKILNKKATLPRYLKRRERPWFRRAEVLLRQLPAS
;
A
#
# COMPACT_ATOMS: atom_id res chain seq x y z
N ILE A 1 -35.80 -4.42 -11.44
CA ILE A 1 -34.48 -4.12 -10.83
C ILE A 1 -33.90 -3.02 -11.69
N LEU A 2 -33.89 -1.79 -11.18
CA LEU A 2 -33.36 -0.64 -11.90
C LEU A 2 -31.84 -0.79 -11.92
N ASP A 3 -31.30 -1.31 -13.03
CA ASP A 3 -29.89 -1.13 -13.40
C ASP A 3 -29.66 0.36 -13.60
N ASN A 4 -29.30 1.04 -12.51
CA ASN A 4 -28.65 2.34 -12.57
C ASN A 4 -27.16 2.07 -12.31
N PRO A 5 -26.34 1.84 -13.36
CA PRO A 5 -24.91 1.64 -13.22
C PRO A 5 -24.24 2.96 -12.84
N SER A 6 -24.48 3.41 -11.60
CA SER A 6 -23.78 4.55 -11.04
C SER A 6 -22.33 4.15 -10.78
N VAL A 7 -21.41 5.10 -10.94
CA VAL A 7 -19.99 4.93 -10.59
C VAL A 7 -19.86 4.36 -9.17
N GLY A 8 -20.65 4.89 -8.22
CA GLY A 8 -20.63 4.46 -6.82
C GLY A 8 -21.00 2.98 -6.63
N ASN A 9 -21.95 2.45 -7.39
CA ASN A 9 -22.33 1.03 -7.29
C ASN A 9 -21.18 0.10 -7.73
N TYR A 10 -20.39 0.51 -8.71
CA TYR A 10 -19.22 -0.25 -9.14
C TYR A 10 -18.05 -0.12 -8.16
N GLU A 11 -17.85 1.05 -7.53
CA GLU A 11 -16.84 1.22 -6.48
C GLU A 11 -17.16 0.33 -5.27
N GLU A 12 -18.40 0.39 -4.76
CA GLU A 12 -18.84 -0.44 -3.62
C GLU A 12 -18.66 -1.94 -3.92
N LEU A 13 -19.06 -2.38 -5.11
CA LEU A 13 -18.87 -3.78 -5.52
C LEU A 13 -17.40 -4.16 -5.65
N GLY A 14 -16.55 -3.24 -6.14
CA GLY A 14 -15.11 -3.43 -6.22
C GLY A 14 -14.45 -3.56 -4.84
N GLU A 15 -14.90 -2.76 -3.87
CA GLU A 15 -14.46 -2.84 -2.47
C GLU A 15 -14.86 -4.18 -1.86
N LEU A 16 -16.11 -4.62 -2.02
CA LEU A 16 -16.59 -5.91 -1.51
C LEU A 16 -15.77 -7.08 -2.08
N TYR A 17 -15.53 -7.10 -3.39
CA TYR A 17 -14.67 -8.13 -3.98
C TYR A 17 -13.22 -8.05 -3.50
N SER A 18 -12.71 -6.85 -3.18
CA SER A 18 -11.36 -6.68 -2.61
C SER A 18 -11.27 -7.26 -1.19
N GLU A 19 -12.31 -7.09 -0.37
CA GLU A 19 -12.40 -7.68 0.97
C GLU A 19 -12.44 -9.22 0.90
N GLU A 20 -13.13 -9.77 -0.10
CA GLU A 20 -13.15 -11.20 -0.42
C GLU A 20 -11.84 -11.70 -1.08
N LYS A 21 -10.88 -10.80 -1.34
CA LYS A 21 -9.63 -11.09 -2.06
C LYS A 21 -9.81 -11.55 -3.50
N SER A 22 -10.98 -11.29 -4.08
CA SER A 22 -11.30 -11.51 -5.49
C SER A 22 -10.76 -10.35 -6.34
N TYR A 23 -9.44 -10.13 -6.31
CA TYR A 23 -8.79 -8.94 -6.87
C TYR A 23 -9.02 -8.74 -8.37
N VAL A 24 -9.17 -9.83 -9.14
CA VAL A 24 -9.50 -9.74 -10.57
C VAL A 24 -10.89 -9.14 -10.77
N ARG A 25 -11.90 -9.64 -10.04
CA ARG A 25 -13.28 -9.13 -10.10
C ARG A 25 -13.38 -7.70 -9.57
N ALA A 26 -12.63 -7.40 -8.50
CA ALA A 26 -12.55 -6.05 -7.95
C ALA A 26 -11.98 -5.07 -9.00
N ARG A 27 -10.88 -5.43 -9.66
CA ARG A 27 -10.28 -4.65 -10.74
C ARG A 27 -11.29 -4.36 -11.86
N GLU A 28 -12.03 -5.38 -12.31
CA GLU A 28 -13.08 -5.22 -13.33
C GLU A 28 -14.20 -4.26 -12.91
N CYS A 29 -14.55 -4.21 -11.62
CA CYS A 29 -15.53 -3.27 -11.11
C CYS A 29 -14.97 -1.83 -11.13
N PHE A 30 -13.73 -1.63 -10.68
CA PHE A 30 -13.08 -0.32 -10.76
C PHE A 30 -12.87 0.13 -12.22
N ASP A 31 -12.60 -0.78 -13.16
CA ASP A 31 -12.55 -0.47 -14.59
C ASP A 31 -13.88 0.09 -15.11
N LYS A 32 -15.00 -0.51 -14.69
CA LYS A 32 -16.35 -0.01 -15.03
C LYS A 32 -16.61 1.36 -14.41
N ALA A 33 -16.23 1.57 -13.15
CA ALA A 33 -16.34 2.86 -12.47
C ALA A 33 -15.55 3.97 -13.20
N ILE A 34 -14.32 3.67 -13.64
CA ILE A 34 -13.47 4.58 -14.42
C ILE A 34 -14.09 4.87 -15.79
N THR A 35 -14.59 3.83 -16.48
CA THR A 35 -15.21 3.96 -17.82
C THR A 35 -16.47 4.80 -17.80
N ALA A 36 -17.22 4.80 -16.69
CA ALA A 36 -18.35 5.69 -16.44
C ALA A 36 -17.96 7.17 -16.23
N ARG A 37 -16.71 7.54 -16.57
CA ARG A 37 -16.15 8.91 -16.59
C ARG A 37 -16.21 9.61 -15.24
N THR A 38 -15.82 8.88 -14.19
CA THR A 38 -15.55 9.50 -12.89
C THR A 38 -14.37 10.47 -12.97
N ASN A 39 -14.48 11.59 -12.24
CA ASN A 39 -13.36 12.51 -11.99
C ASN A 39 -12.77 12.32 -10.58
N MET A 40 -13.12 11.22 -9.92
CA MET A 40 -12.68 10.92 -8.56
C MET A 40 -11.39 10.10 -8.58
N PRO A 41 -10.46 10.33 -7.63
CA PRO A 41 -9.28 9.48 -7.48
C PRO A 41 -9.58 8.08 -6.89
N SER A 42 -10.74 7.89 -6.25
CA SER A 42 -11.06 6.65 -5.52
C SER A 42 -11.08 5.37 -6.38
N PRO A 43 -11.64 5.34 -7.61
CA PRO A 43 -11.61 4.13 -8.42
C PRO A 43 -10.19 3.75 -8.87
N PHE A 44 -9.36 4.75 -9.20
CA PHE A 44 -7.95 4.52 -9.54
C PHE A 44 -7.19 3.98 -8.33
N TYR A 45 -7.46 4.50 -7.13
CA TYR A 45 -6.84 3.99 -5.91
C TYR A 45 -7.26 2.55 -5.61
N GLY A 46 -8.56 2.25 -5.66
CA GLY A 46 -9.09 0.90 -5.47
C GLY A 46 -8.53 -0.10 -6.48
N ARG A 47 -8.42 0.31 -7.76
CA ARG A 47 -7.82 -0.50 -8.81
C ARG A 47 -6.33 -0.75 -8.56
N ALA A 48 -5.56 0.28 -8.21
CA ALA A 48 -4.15 0.15 -7.88
C ALA A 48 -3.91 -0.81 -6.71
N LEU A 49 -4.77 -0.78 -5.68
CA LEU A 49 -4.68 -1.75 -4.57
C LEU A 49 -4.84 -3.19 -5.07
N CYS A 50 -5.80 -3.43 -5.98
CA CYS A 50 -5.98 -4.75 -6.59
C CYS A 50 -4.78 -5.15 -7.43
N GLU A 51 -4.25 -4.24 -8.25
CA GLU A 51 -3.08 -4.46 -9.10
C GLU A 51 -1.84 -4.80 -8.29
N LEU A 52 -1.62 -4.14 -7.15
CA LEU A 52 -0.54 -4.49 -6.21
C LEU A 52 -0.69 -5.92 -5.66
N GLN A 53 -1.91 -6.37 -5.36
CA GLN A 53 -2.16 -7.75 -4.91
C GLN A 53 -1.99 -8.77 -6.04
N LEU A 54 -2.27 -8.36 -7.27
CA LEU A 54 -2.07 -9.18 -8.47
C LEU A 54 -0.60 -9.19 -8.96
N GLY A 55 0.26 -8.34 -8.40
CA GLY A 55 1.65 -8.19 -8.82
C GLY A 55 1.84 -7.36 -10.10
N ASP A 56 0.80 -6.68 -10.56
CA ASP A 56 0.86 -5.78 -11.72
C ASP A 56 1.36 -4.39 -11.29
N TYR A 57 2.64 -4.35 -10.90
CA TYR A 57 3.29 -3.13 -10.44
C TYR A 57 3.33 -1.99 -11.47
N PRO A 58 3.48 -2.24 -12.79
CA PRO A 58 3.39 -1.19 -13.80
C PRO A 58 2.03 -0.48 -13.82
N ALA A 59 0.93 -1.26 -13.78
CA ALA A 59 -0.42 -0.69 -13.74
C ALA A 59 -0.66 0.07 -12.43
N ALA A 60 -0.31 -0.54 -11.29
CA ALA A 60 -0.46 0.10 -9.98
C ALA A 60 0.29 1.42 -9.88
N ARG A 61 1.51 1.49 -10.45
CA ARG A 61 2.29 2.74 -10.51
C ARG A 61 1.53 3.83 -11.25
N ALA A 62 1.00 3.53 -12.44
CA ALA A 62 0.31 4.52 -13.26
C ALA A 62 -0.93 5.08 -12.56
N ASP A 63 -1.72 4.20 -11.92
CA ASP A 63 -2.91 4.62 -11.19
C ASP A 63 -2.58 5.40 -9.91
N LEU A 64 -1.54 5.00 -9.17
CA LEU A 64 -1.11 5.73 -7.99
C LEU A 64 -0.52 7.10 -8.34
N GLU A 65 0.29 7.21 -9.41
CA GLU A 65 0.77 8.51 -9.91
C GLU A 65 -0.41 9.43 -10.25
N ARG A 66 -1.45 8.87 -10.88
CA ARG A 66 -2.68 9.62 -11.16
C ARG A 66 -3.38 10.06 -9.87
N VAL A 67 -3.57 9.18 -8.89
CA VAL A 67 -4.16 9.52 -7.58
C VAL A 67 -3.41 10.67 -6.90
N LEU A 68 -2.07 10.61 -6.88
CA LEU A 68 -1.24 11.63 -6.24
C LEU A 68 -1.19 12.96 -6.98
N SER A 69 -1.50 12.96 -8.28
CA SER A 69 -1.70 14.20 -9.04
C SER A 69 -2.94 14.99 -8.57
N PHE A 70 -3.93 14.31 -7.99
CA PHE A 70 -5.09 14.95 -7.37
C PHE A 70 -4.82 15.36 -5.91
N ASP A 71 -4.28 14.43 -5.12
CA ASP A 71 -3.93 14.68 -3.72
C ASP A 71 -2.60 13.99 -3.36
N PRO A 72 -1.51 14.75 -3.16
CA PRO A 72 -0.21 14.20 -2.78
C PRO A 72 -0.18 13.44 -1.45
N LYS A 73 -1.18 13.66 -0.57
CA LYS A 73 -1.29 13.02 0.75
C LYS A 73 -2.49 12.08 0.84
N TYR A 74 -3.01 11.61 -0.30
CA TYR A 74 -4.19 10.76 -0.37
C TYR A 74 -4.11 9.56 0.58
N ASP A 75 -5.24 9.27 1.23
CA ASP A 75 -5.39 8.23 2.25
C ASP A 75 -4.32 8.33 3.36
N TYR A 76 -4.20 9.51 3.98
CA TYR A 76 -3.24 9.79 5.06
C TYR A 76 -1.79 9.40 4.70
N SER A 77 -1.37 9.75 3.48
CA SER A 77 -0.06 9.39 2.90
C SER A 77 0.19 7.89 2.72
N ARG A 78 -0.87 7.07 2.70
CA ARG A 78 -0.76 5.65 2.32
C ARG A 78 -0.49 5.49 0.82
N ALA A 79 -1.19 6.22 -0.04
CA ALA A 79 -1.00 6.18 -1.49
C ALA A 79 0.46 6.44 -1.95
N PRO A 80 1.17 7.49 -1.50
CA PRO A 80 2.58 7.65 -1.86
C PRO A 80 3.48 6.53 -1.32
N GLY A 81 3.16 5.94 -0.16
CA GLY A 81 3.89 4.76 0.35
C GLY A 81 3.68 3.50 -0.50
N LEU A 82 2.49 3.33 -1.08
CA LEU A 82 2.19 2.26 -2.03
C LEU A 82 2.88 2.51 -3.39
N LEU A 83 2.96 3.77 -3.83
CA LEU A 83 3.70 4.11 -5.05
C LEU A 83 5.20 3.81 -4.89
N ALA A 84 5.77 4.16 -3.72
CA ALA A 84 7.15 3.80 -3.39
C ALA A 84 7.37 2.29 -3.41
N HIS A 85 6.38 1.51 -2.95
CA HIS A 85 6.43 0.05 -3.05
C HIS A 85 6.39 -0.43 -4.52
N ALA A 86 5.53 0.12 -5.36
CA ALA A 86 5.48 -0.19 -6.79
C ALA A 86 6.84 0.11 -7.46
N TYR A 87 7.43 1.29 -7.22
CA TYR A 87 8.77 1.62 -7.72
C TYR A 87 9.83 0.61 -7.27
N ALA A 88 9.80 0.18 -6.00
CA ALA A 88 10.76 -0.81 -5.48
C ALA A 88 10.64 -2.15 -6.23
N GLN A 89 9.41 -2.61 -6.52
CA GLN A 89 9.18 -3.87 -7.24
C GLN A 89 9.57 -3.79 -8.72
N LEU A 90 9.47 -2.59 -9.31
CA LEU A 90 9.94 -2.31 -10.68
C LEU A 90 11.46 -2.12 -10.78
N GLY A 91 12.19 -2.15 -9.65
CA GLY A 91 13.63 -1.93 -9.62
C GLY A 91 14.05 -0.46 -9.67
N GLU A 92 13.10 0.48 -9.63
CA GLU A 92 13.33 1.93 -9.54
C GLU A 92 13.72 2.34 -8.10
N LYS A 93 14.80 1.75 -7.59
CA LYS A 93 15.17 1.77 -6.16
C LYS A 93 15.43 3.16 -5.60
N GLU A 94 16.02 4.06 -6.39
CA GLU A 94 16.34 5.43 -5.97
C GLU A 94 15.06 6.25 -5.79
N LYS A 95 14.09 6.12 -6.71
CA LYS A 95 12.79 6.78 -6.60
C LYS A 95 12.01 6.24 -5.40
N ALA A 96 12.01 4.91 -5.24
CA ALA A 96 11.37 4.26 -4.11
C ALA A 96 11.93 4.77 -2.77
N ALA A 97 13.26 4.79 -2.62
CA ALA A 97 13.91 5.24 -1.39
C ALA A 97 13.54 6.68 -1.03
N ARG A 98 13.66 7.62 -1.98
CA ARG A 98 13.29 9.03 -1.76
C ARG A 98 11.84 9.19 -1.33
N LEU A 99 10.93 8.48 -2.00
CA LEU A 99 9.51 8.58 -1.70
C LEU A 99 9.17 7.94 -0.34
N PHE A 100 9.79 6.81 0.01
CA PHE A 100 9.65 6.24 1.36
C PHE A 100 10.15 7.19 2.44
N GLU A 101 11.31 7.82 2.26
CA GLU A 101 11.88 8.80 3.19
C GLU A 101 10.92 9.99 3.40
N GLN A 102 10.34 10.52 2.33
CA GLN A 102 9.33 11.59 2.42
C GLN A 102 8.07 11.15 3.17
N VAL A 103 7.57 9.94 2.92
CA VAL A 103 6.33 9.46 3.54
C VAL A 103 6.50 9.18 5.03
N ILE A 104 7.63 8.60 5.44
CA ILE A 104 7.87 8.21 6.84
C ILE A 104 8.17 9.39 7.78
N GLU A 105 8.43 10.59 7.26
CA GLU A 105 8.52 11.83 8.05
C GLU A 105 7.18 12.18 8.73
N GLY A 106 6.06 11.95 8.04
CA GLY A 106 4.71 12.27 8.51
C GLY A 106 3.82 11.06 8.80
N SER A 107 4.17 9.88 8.30
CA SER A 107 3.38 8.66 8.41
C SER A 107 4.06 7.60 9.26
N THR A 108 3.29 6.99 10.14
CA THR A 108 3.75 5.83 10.93
C THR A 108 3.19 4.52 10.41
N LEU A 109 2.59 4.46 9.22
CA LEU A 109 1.92 3.25 8.71
C LEU A 109 2.86 2.03 8.69
N SER A 110 2.43 0.92 9.30
CA SER A 110 3.24 -0.30 9.41
C SER A 110 3.52 -0.93 8.05
N GLU A 111 2.59 -0.81 7.10
CA GLU A 111 2.75 -1.25 5.71
C GLU A 111 3.90 -0.52 5.03
N THR A 112 3.91 0.81 5.07
CA THR A 112 4.96 1.63 4.47
C THR A 112 6.32 1.36 5.12
N GLN A 113 6.37 1.32 6.46
CA GLN A 113 7.60 1.01 7.19
C GLN A 113 8.15 -0.39 6.84
N TYR A 114 7.26 -1.38 6.67
CA TYR A 114 7.66 -2.74 6.30
C TYR A 114 8.17 -2.81 4.87
N ASN A 115 7.49 -2.15 3.93
CA ASN A 115 7.91 -2.10 2.53
C ASN A 115 9.25 -1.37 2.39
N TYR A 116 9.47 -0.29 3.14
CA TYR A 116 10.75 0.40 3.16
C TYR A 116 11.86 -0.47 3.77
N ALA A 117 11.58 -1.17 4.88
CA ALA A 117 12.53 -2.10 5.49
C ALA A 117 12.97 -3.21 4.52
N ASN A 118 12.06 -3.71 3.67
CA ASN A 118 12.41 -4.68 2.63
C ASN A 118 13.30 -4.09 1.54
N LEU A 119 13.04 -2.85 1.10
CA LEU A 119 13.93 -2.16 0.16
C LEU A 119 15.33 -1.98 0.75
N LEU A 120 15.43 -1.53 2.01
CA LEU A 120 16.69 -1.36 2.72
C LEU A 120 17.45 -2.69 2.84
N LYS A 121 16.74 -3.78 3.15
CA LYS A 121 17.31 -5.14 3.16
C LYS A 121 17.89 -5.51 1.78
N GLN A 122 17.15 -5.27 0.70
CA GLN A 122 17.62 -5.54 -0.67
C GLN A 122 18.84 -4.70 -1.07
N GLN A 123 19.01 -3.53 -0.46
CA GLN A 123 20.18 -2.66 -0.65
C GLN A 123 21.36 -3.02 0.26
N GLY A 124 21.25 -4.04 1.11
CA GLY A 124 22.29 -4.40 2.08
C GLY A 124 22.37 -3.46 3.30
N LYS A 125 21.44 -2.50 3.43
CA LYS A 125 21.37 -1.55 4.55
C LYS A 125 20.72 -2.20 5.78
N THR A 126 21.36 -3.26 6.28
CA THR A 126 20.85 -4.12 7.36
C THR A 126 20.42 -3.34 8.60
N ARG A 127 21.26 -2.41 9.07
CA ARG A 127 20.99 -1.62 10.28
C ARG A 127 19.70 -0.81 10.17
N GLU A 128 19.53 -0.10 9.06
CA GLU A 128 18.35 0.74 8.80
C GLU A 128 17.10 -0.14 8.61
N ALA A 129 17.22 -1.28 7.92
CA ALA A 129 16.12 -2.24 7.79
C ALA A 129 15.64 -2.76 9.16
N ARG A 130 16.57 -3.05 10.08
CA ARG A 130 16.25 -3.46 11.46
C ARG A 130 15.56 -2.33 12.23
N GLU A 131 15.99 -1.09 12.06
CA GLU A 131 15.37 0.07 12.70
C GLU A 131 13.91 0.23 12.27
N MET A 132 13.64 0.17 10.96
CA MET A 132 12.27 0.27 10.43
C MET A 132 11.38 -0.88 10.91
N ALA A 133 11.89 -2.11 10.94
CA ALA A 133 11.15 -3.24 11.51
C ALA A 133 10.90 -3.07 13.02
N GLY A 134 11.85 -2.49 13.75
CA GLY A 134 11.72 -2.14 15.16
C GLY A 134 10.62 -1.12 15.43
N LYS A 135 10.50 -0.07 14.59
CA LYS A 135 9.42 0.93 14.69
C LYS A 135 8.03 0.30 14.63
N ILE A 136 7.85 -0.72 13.79
CA ILE A 136 6.59 -1.49 13.72
C ILE A 136 6.32 -2.22 15.03
N LEU A 137 7.32 -2.90 15.59
CA LEU A 137 7.14 -3.68 16.83
C LEU A 137 6.94 -2.82 18.07
N ASN A 138 7.54 -1.63 18.12
CA ASN A 138 7.38 -0.69 19.23
C ASN A 138 5.92 -0.28 19.46
N LYS A 139 5.10 -0.25 18.39
CA LYS A 139 3.66 -0.01 18.50
C LYS A 139 2.93 -1.01 19.39
N LYS A 140 3.45 -2.23 19.57
CA LYS A 140 2.84 -3.22 20.48
C LYS A 140 2.74 -2.72 21.91
N ALA A 141 3.67 -1.88 22.36
CA ALA A 141 3.67 -1.36 23.72
C ALA A 141 2.56 -0.33 23.93
N THR A 142 2.30 0.51 22.92
CA THR A 142 1.42 1.69 23.03
C THR A 142 -0.02 1.47 22.56
N LEU A 143 -0.27 0.50 21.67
CA LEU A 143 -1.61 0.33 21.07
C LEU A 143 -2.64 -0.31 22.03
N PRO A 144 -3.92 0.11 21.99
CA PRO A 144 -5.03 -0.64 22.60
C PRO A 144 -5.22 -2.05 22.02
N ARG A 145 -5.86 -2.96 22.78
CA ARG A 145 -6.01 -4.38 22.40
C ARG A 145 -6.65 -4.59 21.02
N TYR A 146 -7.66 -3.81 20.65
CA TYR A 146 -8.34 -3.95 19.36
C TYR A 146 -7.43 -3.55 18.17
N LEU A 147 -6.65 -2.47 18.30
CA LEU A 147 -5.67 -2.08 17.29
C LEU A 147 -4.50 -3.06 17.21
N LYS A 148 -4.05 -3.62 18.34
CA LYS A 148 -3.05 -4.69 18.31
C LYS A 148 -3.52 -5.85 17.45
N ARG A 149 -4.80 -6.27 17.56
CA ARG A 149 -5.35 -7.37 16.74
C ARG A 149 -5.26 -7.08 15.24
N ARG A 150 -5.63 -5.86 14.82
CA ARG A 150 -5.53 -5.42 13.42
C ARG A 150 -4.08 -5.40 12.92
N GLU A 151 -3.14 -4.96 13.77
CA GLU A 151 -1.72 -4.87 13.43
C GLU A 151 -0.95 -6.21 13.55
N ARG A 152 -1.57 -7.29 14.04
CA ARG A 152 -0.91 -8.60 14.20
C ARG A 152 -0.18 -9.10 12.95
N PRO A 153 -0.74 -8.99 11.73
CA PRO A 153 -0.03 -9.41 10.52
C PRO A 153 1.29 -8.64 10.32
N TRP A 154 1.30 -7.34 10.57
CA TRP A 154 2.49 -6.49 10.44
C TRP A 154 3.54 -6.82 11.49
N PHE A 155 3.13 -7.10 12.73
CA PHE A 155 4.05 -7.55 13.77
C PHE A 155 4.75 -8.86 13.42
N ARG A 156 4.00 -9.85 12.91
CA ARG A 156 4.57 -11.13 12.48
C ARG A 156 5.55 -10.93 11.33
N ARG A 157 5.18 -10.11 10.34
CA ARG A 157 6.05 -9.77 9.21
C ARG A 157 7.35 -9.09 9.67
N ALA A 158 7.28 -8.13 10.59
CA ALA A 158 8.45 -7.45 11.14
C ALA A 158 9.35 -8.40 11.95
N GLU A 159 8.79 -9.32 12.75
CA GLU A 159 9.54 -10.35 13.46
C GLU A 159 10.29 -11.29 12.49
N VAL A 160 9.60 -11.74 11.43
CA VAL A 160 10.22 -12.59 10.39
C VAL A 160 11.36 -11.83 9.69
N LEU A 161 11.15 -10.57 9.35
CA LEU A 161 12.18 -9.73 8.73
C LEU A 161 13.41 -9.58 9.64
N LEU A 162 13.23 -9.31 10.94
CA LEU A 162 14.34 -9.20 11.90
C LEU A 162 15.15 -10.49 12.06
N ARG A 163 14.52 -11.67 11.92
CA ARG A 163 15.22 -12.97 11.94
C ARG A 163 16.08 -13.19 10.69
N GLN A 164 15.70 -12.60 9.56
CA GLN A 164 16.44 -12.68 8.30
C GLN A 164 17.60 -11.68 8.23
N LEU A 165 17.63 -10.69 9.11
CA LEU A 165 18.66 -9.66 9.15
C LEU A 165 19.72 -10.06 10.19
N PRO A 166 21.01 -10.16 9.85
CA PRO A 166 22.04 -10.49 10.83
C PRO A 166 22.05 -9.46 11.96
N ALA A 167 22.41 -9.90 13.17
CA ALA A 167 22.74 -8.98 14.25
C ALA A 167 24.06 -8.29 13.87
N SER A 168 24.04 -6.96 13.84
CA SER A 168 25.25 -6.14 13.71
C SER A 168 26.12 -6.27 14.95
#